data_AF-A0A9N8N8G1-F1
#
_entry.id   AF-A0A9N8N8G1-F1
#
_cell.length_a   1.000
_cell.length_b   1.000
_cell.length_c   1.000
_cell.angle_alpha   90.00
_cell.angle_beta   90.00
_cell.angle_gamma   90.00
#
_symmetry.space_group_name_H-M   'P 1'
#
loop_
_entity.id
_entity.type
_entity.pdbx_description
1 polymer ?
#
loop_
_entity_poly.entity_id
_entity_poly.type
_entity_poly.pdbx_seq_one_letter_code
_entity_poly.pdbx_strand_id
1 'polypeptide(L)'
;MKFQAAQRSVFGSKMIDSMDQESVETEITHAKWLVWHGKGSQALERIKALDSRLLASEGYEFKTLWWNLNTVSSYPRNNAHTLVNYSARHRKGLPISSSIAESAVNQVVSHRMAKKRQMRWTDEGAHCMAQVRVAVLNGEFSSHRILALKIADSRYGKCIGPTWAGGRRRTARTESAVMS
;
A
#
# COMPACT_ATOMS: atom_id res chain seq x y z
N MET A 1 3.38 11.79 4.21
CA MET A 1 4.58 12.61 4.56
C MET A 1 4.24 13.61 5.67
N LYS A 2 5.18 13.89 6.56
CA LYS A 2 4.96 14.68 7.79
C LYS A 2 5.07 16.21 7.61
N PHE A 3 4.76 16.76 6.43
CA PHE A 3 4.77 18.22 6.20
C PHE A 3 3.85 18.97 7.17
N GLN A 4 2.71 18.39 7.54
CA GLN A 4 1.78 18.99 8.50
C GLN A 4 2.39 19.11 9.91
N ALA A 5 3.28 18.19 10.31
CA ALA A 5 3.98 18.30 11.58
C ALA A 5 4.94 19.49 11.57
N ALA A 6 5.68 19.68 10.46
CA ALA A 6 6.57 20.83 10.26
C ALA A 6 5.80 22.16 10.31
N GLN A 7 4.67 22.26 9.60
CA GLN A 7 3.81 23.45 9.61
C GLN A 7 3.30 23.77 11.03
N ARG A 8 2.78 22.77 11.76
CA ARG A 8 2.30 22.96 13.14
C ARG A 8 3.41 23.39 14.11
N SER A 9 4.65 22.95 13.89
CA SER A 9 5.77 23.38 14.73
C SER A 9 6.23 24.81 14.49
N VAL A 10 5.85 25.46 13.38
CA VAL A 10 6.15 26.88 13.14
C VAL A 10 5.44 27.74 14.19
N PHE A 11 4.12 27.55 14.35
CA PHE A 11 3.29 28.29 15.30
C PHE A 11 3.61 28.02 16.78
N GLY A 12 4.21 26.87 17.09
CA GLY A 12 4.63 26.52 18.45
C GLY A 12 5.97 27.13 18.87
N SER A 13 6.68 27.82 17.97
CA SER A 13 8.03 28.31 18.22
C SER A 13 8.02 29.78 18.65
N LYS A 14 8.32 30.05 19.92
CA LYS A 14 8.49 31.41 20.46
C LYS A 14 9.67 32.20 19.86
N MET A 15 10.56 31.53 19.12
CA MET A 15 11.78 32.10 18.56
C MET A 15 11.61 32.73 17.18
N ILE A 16 10.48 32.49 16.52
CA ILE A 16 10.24 32.99 15.17
C ILE A 16 9.34 34.22 15.29
N ASP A 17 9.81 35.36 14.82
CA ASP A 17 8.99 36.56 14.71
C ASP A 17 7.78 36.30 13.81
N SER A 18 6.68 37.03 14.01
CA SER A 18 5.44 36.84 13.28
C SER A 18 5.65 36.93 11.76
N MET A 19 6.51 37.84 11.27
CA MET A 19 6.79 37.94 9.83
C MET A 19 7.64 36.79 9.32
N ASP A 20 8.55 36.27 10.14
CA ASP A 20 9.34 35.09 9.80
C ASP A 20 8.52 33.79 9.83
N GLN A 21 7.48 33.70 10.66
CA GLN A 21 6.60 32.52 10.72
C GLN A 21 5.88 32.30 9.40
N GLU A 22 5.29 33.36 8.83
CA GLU A 22 4.58 33.31 7.55
C GLU A 22 5.54 32.93 6.40
N SER A 23 6.76 33.47 6.43
CA SER A 23 7.83 33.14 5.49
C SER A 23 8.23 31.65 5.57
N VAL A 24 8.44 31.13 6.79
CA VAL A 24 8.77 29.71 7.02
C VAL A 24 7.62 28.79 6.56
N GLU A 25 6.37 29.13 6.89
CA GLU A 25 5.21 28.33 6.48
C GLU A 25 5.04 28.30 4.96
N THR A 26 5.27 29.43 4.30
CA THR A 26 5.21 29.55 2.84
C THR A 26 6.25 28.64 2.18
N GLU A 27 7.49 28.62 2.69
CA GLU A 27 8.55 27.76 2.17
C GLU A 27 8.24 26.27 2.38
N ILE A 28 7.67 25.88 3.52
CA ILE A 28 7.21 24.50 3.77
C ILE A 28 6.08 24.12 2.80
N THR A 29 5.15 25.04 2.54
CA THR A 29 4.03 24.84 1.62
C THR A 29 4.51 24.69 0.18
N HIS A 30 5.47 25.50 -0.25
CA HIS A 30 6.10 25.40 -1.57
C HIS A 30 6.87 24.08 -1.72
N ALA A 31 7.63 23.65 -0.72
CA ALA A 31 8.31 22.37 -0.73
C ALA A 31 7.32 21.19 -0.85
N LYS A 32 6.21 21.23 -0.09
CA LYS A 32 5.12 20.24 -0.20
C LYS A 32 4.53 20.21 -1.62
N TRP A 33 4.32 21.37 -2.23
CA TRP A 33 3.81 21.47 -3.60
C TRP A 33 4.78 20.87 -4.60
N LEU A 34 6.09 21.16 -4.49
CA LEU A 34 7.11 20.56 -5.35
C LEU A 34 7.10 19.02 -5.27
N VAL A 35 7.02 18.47 -4.05
CA VAL A 35 6.89 17.02 -3.85
C VAL A 35 5.63 16.46 -4.52
N TRP A 36 4.49 17.14 -4.41
CA TRP A 36 3.24 16.75 -5.07
C TRP A 36 3.36 16.66 -6.60
N HIS A 37 4.23 17.49 -7.20
CA HIS A 37 4.53 17.48 -8.64
C HIS A 37 5.70 16.58 -9.04
N GLY A 38 6.21 15.74 -8.13
CA GLY A 38 7.34 14.84 -8.41
C GLY A 38 8.69 15.55 -8.48
N LYS A 39 8.79 16.82 -8.07
CA LYS A 39 10.01 17.63 -8.10
C LYS A 39 10.83 17.47 -6.82
N GLY A 40 11.23 16.23 -6.53
CA GLY A 40 11.87 15.86 -5.26
C GLY A 40 13.17 16.60 -4.96
N SER A 41 14.06 16.74 -5.94
CA SER A 41 15.34 17.46 -5.78
C SER A 41 15.12 18.95 -5.47
N GLN A 42 14.22 19.61 -6.19
CA GLN A 42 13.90 21.02 -5.95
C GLN A 42 13.26 21.23 -4.56
N ALA A 43 12.39 20.31 -4.13
CA ALA A 43 11.84 20.35 -2.78
C ALA A 43 12.91 20.20 -1.71
N LEU A 44 13.88 19.30 -1.92
CA LEU A 44 15.00 19.08 -1.00
C LEU A 44 15.91 20.32 -0.90
N GLU A 45 16.28 20.91 -2.03
CA GLU A 45 17.06 22.16 -2.08
C GLU A 45 16.37 23.27 -1.30
N ARG A 46 15.06 23.41 -1.49
CA ARG A 46 14.25 24.42 -0.80
C ARG A 46 14.22 24.22 0.71
N ILE A 47 14.00 22.97 1.17
CA ILE A 47 14.03 22.65 2.60
C ILE A 47 15.43 22.88 3.18
N LYS A 48 16.50 22.54 2.45
CA LYS A 48 17.88 22.81 2.90
C LYS A 48 18.16 24.30 3.03
N ALA A 49 17.73 25.11 2.06
CA ALA A 49 17.91 26.56 2.12
C ALA A 49 17.16 27.17 3.31
N LEU A 50 15.94 26.70 3.58
CA LEU A 50 15.17 27.08 4.77
C LEU A 50 15.90 26.67 6.06
N ASP A 51 16.40 25.44 6.13
CA ASP A 51 17.13 24.91 7.29
C ASP A 51 18.41 25.71 7.55
N SER A 52 19.21 26.01 6.52
CA SER A 52 20.41 26.86 6.62
C SER A 52 20.09 28.27 7.12
N ARG A 53 18.97 28.85 6.70
CA ARG A 53 18.53 30.16 7.20
C ARG A 53 18.19 30.11 8.69
N LEU A 54 17.51 29.06 9.14
CA LEU A 54 17.08 28.91 10.53
C LEU A 54 18.24 28.51 11.46
N LEU A 55 19.28 27.83 10.95
CA LEU A 55 20.51 27.53 11.69
C LEU A 55 21.28 28.77 12.14
N ALA A 56 21.06 29.92 11.49
CA ALA A 56 21.63 31.19 11.95
C ALA A 56 21.01 31.69 13.27
N SER A 57 19.85 31.16 13.67
CA SER A 57 19.20 31.50 14.94
C SER A 57 19.67 30.56 16.07
N GLU A 58 20.14 31.14 17.17
CA GLU A 58 20.61 30.36 18.32
C GLU A 58 19.53 29.42 18.88
N GLY A 59 19.91 28.16 19.09
CA GLY A 59 19.05 27.14 19.71
C GLY A 59 18.00 26.53 18.79
N TYR A 60 18.00 26.82 17.48
CA TYR A 60 17.11 26.19 16.49
C TYR A 60 17.30 24.66 16.38
N GLU A 61 18.54 24.17 16.43
CA GLU A 61 18.89 22.75 16.28
C GLU A 61 18.20 21.84 17.31
N PHE A 62 17.86 22.39 18.48
CA PHE A 62 17.21 21.65 19.56
C PHE A 62 15.68 21.72 19.50
N LYS A 63 15.09 22.36 18.48
CA LYS A 63 13.65 22.57 18.37
C LYS A 63 12.93 21.47 17.60
N THR A 64 11.65 21.33 17.92
CA THR A 64 10.71 20.45 17.20
C THR A 64 10.66 20.75 15.70
N LEU A 65 10.79 22.02 15.31
CA LEU A 65 10.78 22.42 13.90
C LEU A 65 11.98 21.83 13.14
N TRP A 66 13.18 21.89 13.71
CA TRP A 66 14.39 21.30 13.11
C TRP A 66 14.22 19.80 12.88
N TRP A 67 13.79 19.06 13.91
CA TRP A 67 13.51 17.62 13.80
C TRP A 67 12.46 17.31 12.72
N ASN A 68 11.41 18.11 12.64
CA ASN A 68 10.37 17.95 11.63
C ASN A 68 10.88 18.25 10.22
N LEU A 69 11.68 19.31 10.02
CA LEU A 69 12.26 19.64 8.72
C LEU A 69 13.27 18.58 8.29
N ASN A 70 14.11 18.08 9.19
CA ASN A 70 15.00 16.96 8.90
C ASN A 70 14.21 15.70 8.52
N THR A 71 13.15 15.39 9.26
CA THR A 71 12.25 14.26 8.95
C THR A 71 11.56 14.41 7.60
N VAL A 72 11.10 15.61 7.24
CA VAL A 72 10.48 15.88 5.95
C VAL A 72 11.51 15.79 4.83
N SER A 73 12.73 16.28 5.04
CA SER A 73 13.81 16.26 4.04
C SER A 73 14.32 14.85 3.71
N SER A 74 14.24 13.91 4.65
CA SER A 74 14.75 12.55 4.47
C SER A 74 14.00 11.79 3.38
N TYR A 75 12.69 12.02 3.24
CA TYR A 75 11.88 11.30 2.26
C TYR A 75 12.23 11.71 0.81
N PRO A 76 12.18 13.00 0.41
CA PRO A 76 12.64 13.42 -0.91
C PRO A 76 14.10 13.07 -1.14
N ARG A 77 14.98 13.17 -0.13
CA ARG A 77 16.40 12.78 -0.26
C ARG A 77 16.56 11.33 -0.72
N ASN A 78 15.83 10.41 -0.10
CA ASN A 78 15.95 8.98 -0.41
C ASN A 78 15.19 8.59 -1.69
N ASN A 79 14.17 9.36 -2.07
CA ASN A 79 13.23 8.99 -3.13
C ASN A 79 13.17 9.99 -4.29
N ALA A 80 14.10 10.95 -4.40
CA ALA A 80 14.01 12.03 -5.40
C ALA A 80 13.88 11.51 -6.84
N HIS A 81 14.61 10.44 -7.16
CA HIS A 81 14.65 9.83 -8.49
C HIS A 81 13.46 8.90 -8.76
N THR A 82 12.81 8.36 -7.72
CA THR A 82 11.61 7.50 -7.82
C THR A 82 10.32 8.25 -7.50
N LEU A 83 10.39 9.56 -7.22
CA LEU A 83 9.27 10.33 -6.74
C LEU A 83 8.18 10.39 -7.82
N VAL A 84 7.01 9.89 -7.46
CA VAL A 84 5.84 9.90 -8.33
C VAL A 84 5.33 11.33 -8.48
N ASN A 85 5.04 11.74 -9.72
CA ASN A 85 4.25 12.93 -9.97
C ASN A 85 2.76 12.67 -9.64
N TYR A 86 2.40 12.94 -8.39
CA TYR A 86 1.04 12.72 -7.88
C TYR A 86 0.01 13.66 -8.53
N SER A 87 0.41 14.89 -8.88
CA SER A 87 -0.47 15.84 -9.58
C SER A 87 -0.88 15.33 -10.97
N ALA A 88 0.06 14.75 -11.72
CA ALA A 88 -0.21 14.15 -13.02
C ALA A 88 -1.11 12.92 -12.89
N ARG A 89 -0.90 12.06 -11.87
CA ARG A 89 -1.82 10.94 -11.58
C ARG A 89 -3.23 11.42 -11.26
N HIS A 90 -3.34 12.42 -10.38
CA HIS A 90 -4.63 12.98 -9.98
C HIS A 90 -5.41 13.52 -11.18
N ARG A 91 -4.76 14.28 -12.06
CA ARG A 91 -5.37 14.79 -13.30
C ARG A 91 -5.80 13.68 -14.26
N LYS A 92 -5.13 12.53 -14.23
CA LYS A 92 -5.47 11.33 -15.00
C LYS A 92 -6.52 10.44 -14.31
N GLY A 93 -7.05 10.83 -13.14
CA GLY A 93 -7.97 10.01 -12.36
C GLY A 93 -7.34 8.72 -11.81
N LEU A 94 -6.01 8.62 -11.79
CA LEU A 94 -5.32 7.44 -11.28
C LEU A 94 -5.26 7.47 -9.74
N PRO A 95 -5.29 6.30 -9.08
CA PRO A 95 -5.14 6.22 -7.63
C PRO A 95 -3.86 6.91 -7.14
N ILE A 96 -4.05 7.89 -6.25
CA ILE A 96 -2.96 8.68 -5.64
C ILE A 96 -2.29 7.90 -4.49
N SER A 97 -3.06 7.08 -3.77
CA SER A 97 -2.62 6.36 -2.60
C SER A 97 -3.36 5.03 -2.45
N SER A 98 -2.68 4.04 -1.85
CA SER A 98 -3.25 2.78 -1.36
C SER A 98 -4.02 2.94 -0.06
N SER A 99 -4.10 4.12 0.55
CA SER A 99 -4.68 4.33 1.88
C SER A 99 -6.12 3.84 2.03
N ILE A 100 -6.95 4.00 1.00
CA ILE A 100 -8.34 3.49 1.00
C ILE A 100 -8.34 1.95 1.04
N ALA A 101 -7.51 1.32 0.21
CA ALA A 101 -7.37 -0.12 0.20
C ALA A 101 -6.79 -0.65 1.52
N GLU A 102 -5.75 -0.01 2.05
CA GLU A 102 -5.15 -0.31 3.35
C GLU A 102 -6.16 -0.17 4.49
N SER A 103 -6.98 0.89 4.49
CA SER A 103 -8.01 1.10 5.51
C SER A 103 -9.08 0.00 5.45
N ALA A 104 -9.56 -0.35 4.26
CA ALA A 104 -10.53 -1.42 4.08
C ALA A 104 -9.97 -2.77 4.58
N VAL A 105 -8.72 -3.09 4.22
CA VAL A 105 -8.03 -4.30 4.72
C VAL A 105 -7.90 -4.26 6.23
N ASN A 106 -7.43 -3.14 6.79
CA ASN A 106 -7.25 -2.98 8.22
C ASN A 106 -8.56 -3.14 9.00
N GLN A 107 -9.68 -2.66 8.45
CA GLN A 107 -11.00 -2.88 9.03
C GLN A 107 -11.39 -4.36 9.06
N VAL A 108 -11.21 -5.09 7.95
CA VAL A 108 -11.53 -6.53 7.87
C VAL A 108 -10.64 -7.33 8.81
N VAL A 109 -9.33 -7.08 8.78
CA VAL A 109 -8.36 -7.73 9.67
C VAL A 109 -8.70 -7.41 11.13
N SER A 110 -8.97 -6.16 11.49
CA SER A 110 -9.36 -5.80 12.86
C SER A 110 -10.68 -6.47 13.28
N HIS A 111 -11.66 -6.57 12.38
CA HIS A 111 -12.93 -7.21 12.68
C HIS A 111 -12.78 -8.72 12.95
N ARG A 112 -11.92 -9.40 12.19
CA ARG A 112 -11.75 -10.87 12.26
C ARG A 112 -10.65 -11.32 13.23
N MET A 113 -9.58 -10.54 13.35
CA MET A 113 -8.34 -10.90 14.02
C MET A 113 -8.01 -10.04 15.25
N ALA A 114 -8.75 -8.96 15.55
CA ALA A 114 -8.55 -8.23 16.80
C ALA A 114 -9.56 -8.65 17.89
N LYS A 115 -9.11 -8.61 19.16
CA LYS A 115 -9.87 -9.02 20.37
C LYS A 115 -10.27 -10.51 20.39
N LYS A 116 -10.89 -10.96 21.49
CA LYS A 116 -11.43 -12.32 21.67
C LYS A 116 -12.74 -12.51 20.88
N ARG A 117 -12.69 -12.39 19.56
CA ARG A 117 -13.83 -12.78 18.70
C ARG A 117 -13.78 -14.28 18.43
N GLN A 118 -14.95 -14.93 18.37
CA GLN A 118 -15.08 -16.40 18.18
C GLN A 118 -14.80 -16.87 16.74
N MET A 119 -14.68 -15.96 15.77
CA MET A 119 -14.41 -16.29 14.36
C MET A 119 -13.10 -15.65 13.89
N ARG A 120 -11.98 -16.20 14.35
CA ARG A 120 -10.64 -15.85 13.90
C ARG A 120 -10.30 -16.67 12.66
N TRP A 121 -9.77 -16.04 11.62
CA TRP A 121 -9.23 -16.79 10.49
C TRP A 121 -7.85 -17.34 10.84
N THR A 122 -7.53 -18.51 10.28
CA THR A 122 -6.12 -18.95 10.17
C THR A 122 -5.43 -18.13 9.09
N ASP A 123 -4.11 -18.11 9.05
CA ASP A 123 -3.35 -17.42 8.01
C ASP A 123 -3.74 -17.94 6.61
N GLU A 124 -3.88 -19.27 6.47
CA GLU A 124 -4.38 -19.92 5.25
C GLU A 124 -5.78 -19.43 4.88
N GLY A 125 -6.71 -19.41 5.85
CA GLY A 125 -8.08 -18.95 5.62
C GLY A 125 -8.15 -17.47 5.22
N ALA A 126 -7.31 -16.62 5.82
CA ALA A 126 -7.21 -15.21 5.45
C ALA A 126 -6.67 -15.04 4.02
N HIS A 127 -5.67 -15.84 3.64
CA HIS A 127 -5.12 -15.85 2.28
C HIS A 127 -6.17 -16.26 1.24
N CYS A 128 -6.88 -17.37 1.46
CA CYS A 128 -7.95 -17.81 0.57
C CYS A 128 -9.07 -16.77 0.45
N MET A 129 -9.48 -16.16 1.57
CA MET A 129 -10.52 -15.12 1.56
C MET A 129 -10.08 -13.87 0.80
N ALA A 130 -8.80 -13.48 0.88
CA ALA A 130 -8.26 -12.38 0.10
C ALA A 130 -8.30 -12.69 -1.41
N GLN A 131 -7.91 -13.90 -1.83
CA GLN A 131 -7.98 -14.33 -3.22
C GLN A 131 -9.41 -14.28 -3.76
N VAL A 132 -10.37 -14.85 -3.04
CA VAL A 132 -11.79 -14.83 -3.42
C VAL A 132 -12.29 -13.38 -3.52
N ARG A 133 -11.92 -12.50 -2.57
CA ARG A 133 -12.37 -11.10 -2.60
C ARG A 133 -11.80 -10.34 -3.79
N VAL A 134 -10.53 -10.56 -4.14
CA VAL A 134 -9.90 -9.99 -5.33
C VAL A 134 -10.60 -10.47 -6.59
N ALA A 135 -10.86 -11.77 -6.73
CA ALA A 135 -11.59 -12.34 -7.87
C ALA A 135 -13.02 -11.76 -8.00
N VAL A 136 -13.73 -11.55 -6.89
CA VAL A 136 -15.03 -10.85 -6.89
C VAL A 136 -14.88 -9.40 -7.39
N LEU A 137 -13.91 -8.64 -6.87
CA LEU A 137 -13.69 -7.24 -7.26
C LEU A 137 -13.27 -7.10 -8.74
N ASN A 138 -12.49 -8.06 -9.24
CA ASN A 138 -12.10 -8.15 -10.65
C ASN A 138 -13.25 -8.62 -11.56
N GLY A 139 -14.42 -8.97 -11.00
CA GLY A 139 -15.56 -9.48 -11.76
C GLY A 139 -15.34 -10.87 -12.34
N GLU A 140 -14.39 -11.64 -11.81
CA GLU A 140 -14.06 -12.98 -12.29
C GLU A 140 -15.19 -13.99 -12.01
N PHE A 141 -16.01 -13.72 -10.99
CA PHE A 141 -17.25 -14.46 -10.70
C PHE A 141 -18.49 -13.90 -11.43
N SER A 142 -18.33 -13.00 -12.41
CA SER A 142 -19.47 -12.56 -13.22
C SER A 142 -20.05 -13.72 -14.03
N SER A 143 -21.37 -13.74 -14.21
CA SER A 143 -22.07 -14.80 -14.95
C SER A 143 -21.45 -15.06 -16.33
N HIS A 144 -21.03 -13.98 -17.01
CA HIS A 144 -20.34 -14.05 -18.30
C HIS A 144 -18.97 -14.75 -18.21
N ARG A 145 -18.14 -14.43 -17.21
CA ARG A 145 -16.81 -15.04 -17.04
C ARG A 145 -16.90 -16.50 -16.59
N ILE A 146 -17.83 -16.82 -15.70
CA ILE A 146 -18.12 -18.20 -15.30
C ILE A 146 -18.60 -19.03 -16.50
N LEU A 147 -19.48 -18.48 -17.34
CA LEU A 147 -19.92 -19.14 -18.57
C LEU A 147 -18.76 -19.37 -19.54
N ALA A 148 -17.90 -18.36 -19.75
CA ALA A 148 -16.73 -18.47 -20.60
C ALA A 148 -15.74 -19.56 -20.12
N LEU A 149 -15.53 -19.67 -18.81
CA LEU A 149 -14.71 -20.73 -18.22
C LEU A 149 -15.34 -22.12 -18.42
N LYS A 150 -16.65 -22.27 -18.21
CA LYS A 150 -17.36 -23.54 -18.47
C LYS A 150 -17.29 -23.96 -19.94
N ILE A 151 -17.40 -23.01 -20.87
CA ILE A 151 -17.27 -23.27 -22.31
C ILE A 151 -15.83 -23.65 -22.67
N ALA A 152 -14.83 -22.99 -22.07
CA ALA A 152 -13.42 -23.34 -22.27
C ALA A 152 -13.11 -24.76 -21.76
N ASP A 153 -13.58 -25.12 -20.58
CA ASP A 153 -13.37 -26.43 -19.96
C ASP A 153 -14.07 -27.55 -20.76
N SER A 154 -15.30 -27.28 -21.25
CA SER A 154 -16.03 -28.18 -22.15
C SER A 154 -15.31 -28.41 -23.49
N ARG A 155 -14.55 -27.43 -24.00
CA ARG A 155 -13.76 -27.57 -25.23
C ARG A 155 -12.50 -28.41 -25.04
N TYR A 156 -11.90 -28.40 -23.86
CA TYR A 156 -10.79 -29.30 -23.51
C TYR A 156 -11.25 -30.73 -23.18
N GLY A 157 -12.52 -30.92 -22.78
CA GLY A 157 -13.11 -32.24 -22.53
C GLY A 157 -13.58 -33.04 -23.75
N LYS A 158 -13.47 -32.51 -24.99
CA LYS A 158 -14.03 -33.15 -26.21
C LYS A 158 -12.99 -33.89 -27.07
N CYS A 159 -11.88 -34.32 -26.49
CA CYS A 159 -10.86 -35.13 -27.17
C CYS A 159 -10.54 -36.45 -26.45
N ILE A 160 -11.54 -37.21 -25.99
CA ILE A 160 -11.38 -38.67 -25.80
C ILE A 160 -12.70 -39.37 -26.19
N GLY A 161 -12.80 -39.75 -27.46
CA GLY A 161 -13.77 -40.75 -27.95
C GLY A 161 -13.08 -42.13 -28.07
N PRO A 162 -13.85 -43.23 -28.07
CA PRO A 162 -13.44 -44.51 -27.46
C PRO A 162 -12.95 -45.53 -28.48
N THR A 163 -12.09 -46.48 -28.08
CA THR A 163 -12.08 -47.86 -28.63
C THR A 163 -11.20 -48.85 -27.86
N TRP A 164 -11.87 -49.88 -27.32
CA TRP A 164 -11.52 -51.31 -27.30
C TRP A 164 -10.51 -51.94 -26.31
N ALA A 165 -11.11 -52.61 -25.32
CA ALA A 165 -10.98 -54.04 -24.97
C ALA A 165 -9.60 -54.76 -25.05
N GLY A 166 -9.12 -55.22 -23.89
CA GLY A 166 -8.10 -56.26 -23.78
C GLY A 166 -7.94 -56.70 -22.33
N GLY A 167 -8.48 -57.88 -21.98
CA GLY A 167 -8.69 -58.30 -20.60
C GLY A 167 -7.46 -58.81 -19.83
N ARG A 168 -7.64 -58.92 -18.52
CA ARG A 168 -7.51 -60.19 -17.79
C ARG A 168 -7.97 -60.02 -16.34
N ARG A 169 -8.97 -60.84 -15.97
CA ARG A 169 -9.30 -61.19 -14.60
C ARG A 169 -8.17 -62.08 -14.06
N ARG A 170 -7.60 -61.75 -12.90
CA ARG A 170 -6.94 -62.74 -12.01
C ARG A 170 -7.34 -62.46 -10.57
N THR A 171 -7.61 -63.56 -9.91
CA THR A 171 -8.29 -63.80 -8.64
C THR A 171 -7.40 -63.56 -7.42
N ALA A 172 -8.02 -63.03 -6.35
CA ALA A 172 -7.86 -63.31 -4.92
C ALA A 172 -6.52 -63.81 -4.35
N ARG A 173 -6.03 -63.15 -3.27
CA ARG A 173 -5.80 -63.80 -1.96
C ARG A 173 -5.59 -62.80 -0.81
N THR A 174 -6.06 -63.25 0.34
CA THR A 174 -6.16 -62.70 1.70
C THR A 174 -4.82 -62.58 2.45
N GLU A 175 -4.76 -61.68 3.44
CA GLU A 175 -4.12 -61.75 4.80
C GLU A 175 -3.78 -60.30 5.25
N SER A 176 -4.44 -59.68 6.24
CA SER A 176 -4.41 -59.86 7.70
C SER A 176 -3.04 -59.64 8.37
N ALA A 177 -2.88 -58.53 9.11
CA ALA A 177 -2.18 -58.39 10.41
C ALA A 177 -1.90 -56.88 10.69
N VAL A 178 -2.55 -56.23 11.66
CA VAL A 178 -2.25 -56.12 13.12
C VAL A 178 -1.46 -54.86 13.47
N MET A 179 -1.93 -54.25 14.56
CA MET A 179 -1.48 -53.07 15.28
C MET A 179 -0.04 -53.16 15.81
N SER A 180 0.59 -51.98 15.97
CA SER A 180 1.13 -51.50 17.24
C SER A 180 1.10 -49.98 17.26
#